data_AF-A0A846MLY4-F1
#
_entry.id   AF-A0A846MLY4-F1
#
_cell.length_a   1.000
_cell.length_b   1.000
_cell.length_c   1.000
_cell.angle_alpha   90.00
_cell.angle_beta   90.00
_cell.angle_gamma   90.00
#
_symmetry.space_group_name_H-M   'P 1'
#
loop_
_entity.id
_entity.type
_entity.pdbx_description
1 polymer ?
#
loop_
_entity_poly.entity_id
_entity_poly.type
_entity_poly.pdbx_seq_one_letter_code
_entity_poly.pdbx_strand_id
1 'polypeptide(L)'
;MYFTDDQHKQNYWYLMNLYGLKQGGNVEYEASIYIAAYPEIFKCFGEKISTEFGPLAYLLDEELAQEGNHNIGALTGTTRRLVQFGMSLYNGFPVSLADVSMLGEEEFNVLMQAIAIRSKRQYKP
;
A
#
# COMPACT_ATOMS: atom_id res chain seq x y z
N MET A 1 4.62 -3.57 14.41
CA MET A 1 3.91 -3.58 13.11
C MET A 1 4.10 -4.97 12.55
N TYR A 2 3.01 -5.62 12.14
CA TYR A 2 3.07 -6.86 11.38
C TYR A 2 3.71 -6.60 10.02
N PHE A 3 4.47 -7.57 9.52
CA PHE A 3 4.97 -7.64 8.15
C PHE A 3 4.85 -9.10 7.73
N THR A 4 4.54 -9.35 6.47
CA THR A 4 4.37 -10.72 5.93
C THR A 4 5.70 -11.45 5.90
N ASP A 5 6.78 -10.73 5.59
CA ASP A 5 8.15 -11.20 5.60
C ASP A 5 9.16 -10.03 5.78
N ASP A 6 10.46 -10.36 5.75
CA ASP A 6 11.52 -9.36 5.82
C ASP A 6 11.54 -8.42 4.60
N GLN A 7 11.10 -8.88 3.43
CA GLN A 7 11.05 -8.07 2.21
C GLN A 7 10.02 -6.95 2.34
N HIS A 8 8.84 -7.25 2.86
CA HIS A 8 7.79 -6.28 3.16
C HIS A 8 8.32 -5.19 4.12
N LYS A 9 9.03 -5.60 5.17
CA LYS A 9 9.65 -4.66 6.11
C LYS A 9 10.71 -3.78 5.44
N GLN A 10 11.56 -4.35 4.58
CA GLN A 10 12.58 -3.61 3.84
C GLN A 10 11.94 -2.59 2.88
N ASN A 11 10.94 -3.01 2.10
CA ASN A 11 10.17 -2.16 1.19
C ASN A 11 9.53 -0.98 1.95
N TYR A 12 8.96 -1.25 3.12
CA TYR A 12 8.33 -0.23 3.97
C TYR A 12 9.35 0.84 4.35
N TRP A 13 10.52 0.45 4.87
CA TRP A 13 11.53 1.43 5.25
C TRP A 13 12.13 2.16 4.05
N TYR A 14 12.30 1.48 2.92
CA TYR A 14 12.70 2.12 1.67
C TYR A 14 11.74 3.25 1.29
N LEU A 15 10.43 2.96 1.25
CA LEU A 15 9.40 3.96 0.91
C LEU A 15 9.29 5.06 1.97
N MET A 16 9.29 4.73 3.26
CA MET A 16 9.25 5.74 4.33
C MET A 16 10.42 6.74 4.22
N ASN A 17 11.62 6.24 3.90
CA ASN A 17 12.80 7.08 3.67
C ASN A 17 12.67 7.90 2.38
N LEU A 18 12.22 7.28 1.29
CA LEU A 18 12.02 7.93 -0.01
C LEU A 18 11.06 9.13 0.11
N TYR A 19 9.98 8.98 0.87
CA TYR A 19 8.99 10.02 1.10
C TYR A 19 9.33 10.95 2.29
N GLY A 20 10.47 10.76 2.95
CA GLY A 20 10.91 11.60 4.08
C GLY A 20 9.98 11.55 5.29
N LEU A 21 9.27 10.42 5.49
CA LEU A 21 8.28 10.27 6.54
C LEU A 21 8.88 9.69 7.82
N LYS A 22 8.20 9.98 8.93
CA LYS A 22 8.44 9.35 10.23
C LYS A 22 7.22 8.56 10.64
N GLN A 23 7.45 7.40 11.23
CA GLN A 23 6.41 6.55 11.76
C GLN A 23 5.50 7.33 12.72
N GLY A 24 4.18 7.22 12.54
CA GLY A 24 3.14 7.91 13.29
C GLY A 24 2.98 9.41 13.00
N GLY A 25 3.84 10.00 12.16
CA GLY A 25 3.82 11.43 11.84
C GLY A 25 2.69 11.80 10.87
N ASN A 26 2.60 11.09 9.75
CA ASN A 26 1.55 11.24 8.75
C ASN A 26 0.93 9.87 8.47
N VAL A 27 -0.15 9.55 9.20
CA VAL A 27 -0.73 8.20 9.23
C VAL A 27 -1.48 7.85 7.94
N GLU A 28 -2.00 8.85 7.23
CA GLU A 28 -2.57 8.74 5.89
C GLU A 28 -1.52 8.18 4.92
N TYR A 29 -0.38 8.87 4.82
CA TYR A 29 0.71 8.47 3.95
C TYR A 29 1.37 7.17 4.40
N GLU A 30 1.58 6.99 5.71
CA GLU A 30 2.20 5.78 6.23
C GLU A 30 1.36 4.53 5.95
N ALA A 31 0.02 4.60 6.09
CA ALA A 31 -0.86 3.48 5.76
C ALA A 31 -0.79 3.14 4.26
N SER A 32 -0.76 4.16 3.40
CA SER A 32 -0.56 4.00 1.95
C SER A 32 0.79 3.37 1.61
N ILE A 33 1.87 3.85 2.23
CA ILE A 33 3.22 3.30 2.09
C ILE A 33 3.29 1.85 2.56
N TYR A 34 2.66 1.52 3.69
CA TYR A 34 2.63 0.16 4.20
C TYR A 34 1.96 -0.80 3.22
N ILE A 35 0.82 -0.43 2.63
CA ILE A 35 0.20 -1.23 1.56
C ILE A 35 1.09 -1.31 0.32
N ALA A 36 1.68 -0.20 -0.12
CA ALA A 36 2.59 -0.18 -1.27
C ALA A 36 3.84 -1.05 -1.06
N ALA A 37 4.26 -1.23 0.19
CA ALA A 37 5.42 -2.04 0.56
C ALA A 37 5.15 -3.55 0.51
N TYR A 38 3.89 -3.99 0.45
CA TYR A 38 3.56 -5.41 0.33
C TYR A 38 4.25 -6.02 -0.90
N PRO A 39 5.00 -7.13 -0.79
CA PRO A 39 5.94 -7.55 -1.84
C PRO A 39 5.34 -7.68 -3.23
N GLU A 40 4.14 -8.25 -3.35
CA GLU A 40 3.47 -8.41 -4.66
C GLU A 40 2.98 -7.08 -5.26
N ILE A 41 2.66 -6.09 -4.43
CA ILE A 41 2.36 -4.72 -4.89
C ILE A 41 3.66 -4.00 -5.25
N PHE A 42 4.70 -4.14 -4.42
CA PHE A 42 5.96 -3.43 -4.60
C PHE A 42 6.65 -3.79 -5.92
N LYS A 43 6.58 -5.06 -6.35
CA LYS A 43 7.08 -5.54 -7.65
C LYS A 43 6.42 -4.86 -8.85
N CYS A 44 5.25 -4.24 -8.67
CA CYS A 44 4.55 -3.55 -9.74
C CYS A 44 5.13 -2.15 -10.00
N PHE A 45 5.96 -1.62 -9.10
CA PHE A 45 6.63 -0.35 -9.34
C PHE A 45 7.79 -0.50 -10.33
N GLY A 46 7.93 0.43 -11.28
CA GLY A 46 9.11 0.55 -12.13
C GLY A 46 10.34 1.04 -11.36
N GLU A 47 11.43 1.27 -12.08
CA GLU A 47 12.75 1.59 -11.50
C GLU A 47 12.77 2.86 -10.64
N LYS A 48 11.85 3.80 -10.88
CA LYS A 48 11.72 5.03 -10.11
C LYS A 48 10.30 5.17 -9.60
N ILE A 49 10.18 5.41 -8.30
CA ILE A 49 8.93 5.81 -7.67
C ILE A 49 9.04 7.31 -7.43
N SER A 50 8.24 8.10 -8.16
CA SER A 50 8.20 9.55 -7.94
C SER A 50 7.54 9.86 -6.59
N THR A 51 8.01 10.92 -5.94
CA THR A 51 7.48 11.39 -4.65
C THR A 51 6.45 12.51 -4.80
N GLU A 52 6.08 12.85 -6.05
CA GLU A 52 5.08 13.88 -6.34
C GLU A 52 3.68 13.47 -5.86
N PHE A 53 3.36 12.18 -5.98
CA PHE A 53 2.12 11.60 -5.50
C PHE A 53 2.40 10.47 -4.50
N GLY A 54 1.38 10.10 -3.71
CA GLY A 54 1.43 8.89 -2.89
C GLY A 54 1.64 7.64 -3.76
N PRO A 55 2.38 6.62 -3.28
CA PRO A 55 2.87 5.54 -4.14
C PRO A 55 1.73 4.76 -4.81
N LEU A 56 0.61 4.58 -4.12
CA LEU A 56 -0.54 3.85 -4.68
C LEU A 56 -1.28 4.58 -5.81
N ALA A 57 -1.10 5.90 -5.96
CA ALA A 57 -1.71 6.65 -7.06
C ALA A 57 -1.20 6.16 -8.42
N TYR A 58 0.10 5.87 -8.52
CA TYR A 58 0.73 5.31 -9.72
C TYR A 58 0.22 3.91 -10.09
N LEU A 59 -0.49 3.24 -9.19
CA LEU A 59 -1.03 1.89 -9.41
C LEU A 59 -2.55 1.88 -9.61
N LEU A 60 -3.22 3.04 -9.59
CA LEU A 60 -4.63 3.20 -9.90
C LEU A 60 -4.89 4.04 -11.16
N ASP A 61 -3.89 4.73 -11.66
CA ASP A 61 -3.97 5.60 -12.83
C ASP A 61 -3.07 5.06 -13.94
N GLU A 62 -3.67 4.75 -15.09
CA GLU A 62 -2.95 4.14 -16.23
C GLU A 62 -1.96 5.11 -16.88
N GLU A 63 -2.24 6.43 -16.87
CA GLU A 63 -1.36 7.44 -17.45
C GLU A 63 -0.11 7.60 -16.58
N LEU A 64 -0.30 7.78 -15.26
CA LEU A 64 0.81 7.85 -14.31
C LEU A 64 1.64 6.55 -14.28
N ALA A 65 1.00 5.40 -14.46
CA ALA A 65 1.70 4.13 -14.55
C ALA A 65 2.60 4.04 -15.79
N GLN A 66 2.11 4.48 -16.94
CA GLN A 66 2.89 4.47 -18.18
C GLN A 66 4.11 5.40 -18.08
N GLU A 67 3.93 6.60 -17.52
CA GLU A 67 5.02 7.56 -17.31
C GLU A 67 6.14 7.02 -16.42
N GLY A 68 5.79 6.27 -15.37
CA GLY A 68 6.74 5.66 -14.45
C GLY A 68 7.17 4.23 -14.80
N ASN A 69 6.73 3.68 -15.94
CA ASN A 69 6.91 2.27 -16.32
C ASN A 69 6.47 1.29 -15.21
N HIS A 70 5.38 1.60 -14.53
CA HIS A 70 4.75 0.77 -13.51
C HIS A 70 3.86 -0.30 -14.16
N ASN A 71 3.92 -1.54 -13.67
CA ASN A 71 3.18 -2.66 -14.22
C ASN A 71 1.86 -2.90 -13.48
N ILE A 72 0.85 -2.07 -13.73
CA ILE A 72 -0.52 -2.26 -13.18
C ILE A 72 -1.09 -3.64 -13.58
N GLY A 73 -0.73 -4.14 -14.77
CA GLY A 73 -1.18 -5.43 -15.28
C GLY A 73 -0.74 -6.63 -14.43
N ALA A 74 0.31 -6.48 -13.63
CA ALA A 74 0.77 -7.51 -12.68
C ALA A 74 -0.06 -7.58 -11.40
N LEU A 75 -0.92 -6.59 -11.13
CA LEU A 75 -1.82 -6.65 -9.98
C LEU A 75 -2.88 -7.74 -10.20
N THR A 76 -2.94 -8.69 -9.26
CA THR A 76 -3.97 -9.73 -9.19
C THR A 76 -5.26 -9.16 -8.57
N GLY A 77 -6.30 -9.98 -8.50
CA GLY A 77 -7.56 -9.60 -7.85
C GLY A 77 -7.38 -9.10 -6.41
N THR A 78 -6.60 -9.80 -5.58
CA THR A 78 -6.38 -9.43 -4.18
C THR A 78 -5.48 -8.22 -4.02
N THR A 79 -4.37 -8.13 -4.78
CA THR A 79 -3.48 -6.97 -4.69
C THR A 79 -4.13 -5.70 -5.23
N ARG A 80 -4.96 -5.79 -6.27
CA ARG A 80 -5.77 -4.66 -6.75
C ARG A 80 -6.74 -4.16 -5.67
N ARG A 81 -7.38 -5.07 -4.92
CA ARG A 81 -8.23 -4.67 -3.78
C ARG A 81 -7.44 -4.02 -2.66
N LEU A 82 -6.27 -4.55 -2.31
CA LEU A 82 -5.40 -3.93 -1.32
C LEU A 82 -4.99 -2.51 -1.72
N VAL A 83 -4.61 -2.28 -2.98
CA VAL A 83 -4.27 -0.93 -3.50
C VAL A 83 -5.47 0.02 -3.33
N GLN A 84 -6.68 -0.42 -3.68
CA GLN A 84 -7.90 0.36 -3.49
C GLN A 84 -8.17 0.69 -2.01
N PHE A 85 -8.01 -0.29 -1.12
CA PHE A 85 -8.14 -0.05 0.33
C PHE A 85 -7.07 0.92 0.84
N GLY A 86 -5.82 0.79 0.40
CA GLY A 86 -4.74 1.72 0.76
C GLY A 86 -5.03 3.15 0.31
N MET A 87 -5.60 3.32 -0.89
CA MET A 87 -6.07 4.62 -1.37
C MET A 87 -7.27 5.13 -0.57
N SER A 88 -8.17 4.24 -0.16
CA SER A 88 -9.28 4.60 0.74
C SER A 88 -8.77 5.13 2.09
N LEU A 89 -7.76 4.48 2.67
CA LEU A 89 -7.14 4.93 3.93
C LEU A 89 -6.42 6.28 3.75
N TYR A 90 -5.87 6.54 2.57
CA TYR A 90 -5.16 7.77 2.25
C TYR A 90 -6.11 8.97 2.05
N ASN A 91 -7.10 8.86 1.16
CA ASN A 91 -7.93 10.00 0.73
C ASN A 91 -9.44 9.71 0.64
N GLY A 92 -9.90 8.55 1.13
CA GLY A 92 -11.32 8.19 1.10
C GLY A 92 -11.80 7.64 -0.25
N PHE A 93 -10.90 7.15 -1.11
CA PHE A 93 -11.27 6.41 -2.32
C PHE A 93 -12.38 5.37 -2.02
N PRO A 94 -13.45 5.32 -2.83
CA PRO A 94 -14.62 4.50 -2.52
C PRO A 94 -14.31 3.01 -2.66
N VAL A 95 -14.56 2.26 -1.58
CA VAL A 95 -14.40 0.81 -1.50
C VAL A 95 -15.59 0.19 -0.77
N SER A 96 -15.93 -1.06 -1.09
CA SER A 96 -16.95 -1.81 -0.36
C SER A 96 -16.32 -2.62 0.75
N LEU A 97 -16.91 -2.62 1.95
CA LEU A 97 -16.50 -3.56 3.01
C LEU A 97 -16.74 -5.02 2.61
N ALA A 98 -17.66 -5.30 1.69
CA ALA A 98 -17.85 -6.64 1.16
C ALA A 98 -16.62 -7.14 0.37
N ASP A 99 -15.82 -6.23 -0.19
CA ASP A 99 -14.60 -6.61 -0.93
C ASP A 99 -13.52 -7.20 0.00
N VAL A 100 -13.63 -6.99 1.33
CA VAL A 100 -12.73 -7.63 2.31
C VAL A 100 -12.84 -9.16 2.27
N SER A 101 -14.02 -9.69 1.92
CA SER A 101 -14.25 -11.13 1.78
C SER A 101 -13.46 -11.79 0.65
N MET A 102 -12.91 -10.99 -0.26
CA MET A 102 -12.10 -11.46 -1.39
C MET A 102 -10.63 -11.63 -1.02
N LEU A 103 -10.19 -11.14 0.15
CA LEU A 103 -8.80 -11.21 0.59
C LEU A 103 -8.47 -12.59 1.18
N GLY A 104 -7.25 -13.08 0.93
CA GLY A 104 -6.68 -14.18 1.68
C GLY A 104 -6.31 -13.74 3.09
N GLU A 105 -5.94 -14.69 3.95
CA GLU A 105 -5.55 -14.42 5.34
C GLU A 105 -4.36 -13.44 5.43
N GLU A 106 -3.37 -13.62 4.55
CA GLU A 106 -2.20 -12.75 4.50
C GLU A 106 -2.59 -11.31 4.11
N GLU A 107 -3.32 -11.12 3.01
CA GLU A 107 -3.77 -9.79 2.59
C GLU A 107 -4.73 -9.15 3.61
N PHE A 108 -5.57 -9.95 4.27
CA PHE A 108 -6.42 -9.48 5.34
C PHE A 108 -5.58 -8.91 6.50
N ASN A 109 -4.55 -9.62 6.95
CA ASN A 109 -3.65 -9.15 8.01
C ASN A 109 -2.88 -7.89 7.60
N VAL A 110 -2.48 -7.80 6.33
CA VAL A 110 -1.89 -6.58 5.74
C VAL A 110 -2.88 -5.41 5.81
N LEU A 111 -4.12 -5.61 5.37
CA LEU A 111 -5.17 -4.58 5.45
C LEU A 111 -5.41 -4.13 6.90
N MET A 112 -5.53 -5.08 7.84
CA MET A 112 -5.77 -4.77 9.24
C MET A 112 -4.61 -4.00 9.87
N GLN A 113 -3.37 -4.32 9.53
CA GLN A 113 -2.21 -3.55 9.97
C GLN A 113 -2.22 -2.12 9.41
N ALA A 114 -2.61 -1.91 8.15
CA ALA A 114 -2.75 -0.59 7.55
C ALA A 114 -3.85 0.25 8.24
N ILE A 115 -5.00 -0.37 8.55
CA ILE A 115 -6.08 0.26 9.34
C ILE A 115 -5.58 0.64 10.74
N ALA A 116 -4.75 -0.20 11.37
CA ALA A 116 -4.16 0.09 12.68
C ALA A 116 -3.24 1.31 12.63
N ILE A 117 -2.39 1.42 11.59
CA ILE A 117 -1.55 2.61 11.36
C ILE A 117 -2.43 3.85 11.24
N ARG A 118 -3.44 3.80 10.35
CA ARG A 118 -4.37 4.92 10.11
C ARG A 118 -5.08 5.37 11.38
N SER A 119 -5.48 4.43 12.23
CA SER A 119 -6.21 4.68 13.48
C SER A 119 -5.30 4.92 14.70
N LYS A 120 -3.97 4.92 14.53
CA LYS A 120 -2.97 5.02 15.61
C LYS A 120 -3.15 3.94 16.69
N ARG A 121 -3.50 2.73 16.27
CA ARG A 121 -3.69 1.55 17.15
C ARG A 121 -2.65 0.48 16.86
N GLN A 122 -2.46 -0.42 17.82
CA GLN A 122 -1.64 -1.61 17.63
C GLN A 122 -2.49 -2.74 17.07
N TYR A 123 -2.01 -3.39 16.02
CA TYR A 123 -2.57 -4.65 15.52
C TYR A 123 -1.65 -5.81 15.92
N LYS A 124 -2.27 -6.93 16.30
CA LYS A 124 -1.63 -8.20 16.62
C LYS A 124 -2.39 -9.26 15.83
N PRO A 125 -1.80 -9.82 14.76
CA PRO A 125 -2.41 -10.89 13.98
C PRO A 125 -2.63 -12.13 14.84
#